data_AF-A0A1F9U6D3-F1
#
_entry.id   AF-A0A1F9U6D3-F1
#
_cell.length_a   1.000
_cell.length_b   1.000
_cell.length_c   1.000
_cell.angle_alpha   90.00
_cell.angle_beta   90.00
_cell.angle_gamma   90.00
#
_symmetry.space_group_name_H-M   'P 1'
#
loop_
_entity.id
_entity.type
_entity.pdbx_description
1 polymer ?
#
loop_
_entity_poly.entity_id
_entity_poly.type
_entity_poly.pdbx_seq_one_letter_code
_entity_poly.pdbx_strand_id
1 'polypeptide(L)'
;MVLLAAALFGPVPLGAGPREDRITLATLKRVEAVARREPSLDKFGRSTLQESAVLLDLSTQAVPGLLKHLRAKRTDWKARFWAVDMLGYVGDARAAGRLRGIASNRGEKALVRERAKRALKEIADRR
;
A
#
# COMPACT_ATOMS: atom_id res chain seq x y z
N MET A 1 43.10 -4.56 -27.38
CA MET A 1 42.53 -3.63 -26.39
C MET A 1 41.04 -3.90 -26.28
N VAL A 2 40.62 -4.61 -25.25
CA VAL A 2 39.21 -4.91 -24.99
C VAL A 2 38.64 -3.75 -24.17
N LEU A 3 37.79 -2.93 -24.78
CA LEU A 3 37.04 -1.89 -24.08
C LEU A 3 35.93 -2.55 -23.28
N LEU A 4 36.04 -2.44 -21.94
CA LEU A 4 34.96 -2.68 -21.00
C LEU A 4 33.75 -1.80 -21.36
N ALA A 5 32.63 -2.42 -21.70
CA ALA A 5 31.34 -1.73 -21.69
C ALA A 5 30.93 -1.53 -20.23
N ALA A 6 31.09 -0.29 -19.76
CA ALA A 6 30.70 0.16 -18.44
C ALA A 6 29.20 -0.01 -18.20
N ALA A 7 28.88 -0.40 -16.96
CA ALA A 7 27.54 -0.55 -16.44
C ALA A 7 26.68 0.71 -16.66
N LEU A 8 25.53 0.53 -17.31
CA LEU A 8 24.40 1.47 -17.29
C LEU A 8 23.21 0.80 -16.61
N PHE A 9 23.37 0.41 -15.35
CA PHE A 9 22.22 0.20 -14.47
C PHE A 9 21.89 1.55 -13.82
N GLY A 10 21.18 2.40 -14.57
CA GLY A 10 20.35 3.42 -13.93
C GLY A 10 19.33 2.73 -13.01
N PRO A 11 18.77 3.41 -11.99
CA PRO A 11 17.72 2.84 -11.18
C PRO A 11 16.51 2.59 -12.09
N VAL A 12 16.35 1.36 -12.54
CA VAL A 12 15.17 0.96 -13.31
C VAL A 12 13.99 1.18 -12.36
N PRO A 13 13.00 2.00 -12.70
CA PRO A 13 11.80 2.14 -11.88
C PRO A 13 10.95 0.88 -12.14
N LEU A 14 11.42 -0.26 -11.63
CA LEU A 14 10.70 -1.51 -11.68
C LEU A 14 9.60 -1.40 -10.65
N GLY A 15 8.36 -1.34 -11.12
CA GLY A 15 7.24 -1.84 -10.32
C GLY A 15 7.62 -3.19 -9.71
N ALA A 16 7.03 -3.54 -8.58
CA ALA A 16 7.21 -4.84 -7.94
C ALA A 16 7.41 -5.93 -9.01
N GLY A 17 8.51 -6.67 -8.94
CA GLY A 17 8.70 -7.78 -9.84
C GLY A 17 7.51 -8.76 -9.69
N PRO A 18 7.33 -9.70 -10.64
CA PRO A 18 6.27 -10.68 -10.55
C PRO A 18 6.22 -11.45 -9.22
N ARG A 19 7.32 -11.48 -8.47
CA ARG A 19 7.41 -12.09 -7.14
C ARG A 19 6.84 -11.19 -6.05
N GLU A 20 7.24 -9.92 -5.98
CA GLU A 20 6.83 -8.96 -4.95
C GLU A 20 5.34 -8.65 -5.06
N ASP A 21 4.82 -8.56 -6.28
CA ASP A 21 3.39 -8.40 -6.54
C ASP A 21 2.60 -9.63 -6.04
N ARG A 22 3.13 -10.85 -6.25
CA ARG A 22 2.52 -12.08 -5.72
C ARG A 22 2.51 -12.11 -4.18
N ILE A 23 3.61 -11.73 -3.54
CA ILE A 23 3.69 -11.64 -2.08
C ILE A 23 2.67 -10.62 -1.57
N THR A 24 2.66 -9.41 -2.15
CA THR A 24 1.74 -8.34 -1.78
C THR A 24 0.28 -8.79 -1.90
N LEU A 25 -0.10 -9.44 -3.00
CA LEU A 25 -1.47 -9.93 -3.20
C LEU A 25 -1.85 -11.07 -2.24
N ALA A 26 -0.91 -11.98 -1.94
CA ALA A 26 -1.13 -13.03 -0.96
C ALA A 26 -1.32 -12.47 0.45
N THR A 27 -0.51 -11.48 0.84
CA THR A 27 -0.64 -10.75 2.10
C THR A 27 -2.00 -10.04 2.18
N LEU A 28 -2.41 -9.33 1.12
CA LEU A 28 -3.70 -8.63 1.07
C LEU A 28 -4.90 -9.57 1.14
N LYS A 29 -4.78 -10.80 0.63
CA LYS A 29 -5.82 -11.83 0.79
C LYS A 29 -6.01 -12.23 2.25
N ARG A 30 -4.92 -12.30 3.04
CA ARG A 30 -5.00 -12.54 4.49
C ARG A 30 -5.62 -11.35 5.22
N VAL A 31 -5.16 -10.13 4.92
CA VAL A 31 -5.72 -8.89 5.48
C VAL A 31 -7.23 -8.82 5.26
N GLU A 32 -7.72 -9.15 4.07
CA GLU A 32 -9.17 -9.22 3.78
C GLU A 32 -9.91 -10.24 4.64
N ALA A 33 -9.34 -11.43 4.84
CA ALA A 33 -9.94 -12.46 5.65
C ALA A 33 -10.05 -12.04 7.13
N VAL A 34 -9.00 -11.41 7.66
CA VAL A 34 -8.97 -10.88 9.03
C VAL A 34 -9.93 -9.71 9.17
N ALA A 35 -9.94 -8.78 8.21
CA ALA A 35 -10.83 -7.62 8.21
C ALA A 35 -12.31 -8.02 8.34
N ARG A 36 -12.75 -9.07 7.66
CA ARG A 36 -14.15 -9.52 7.74
C ARG A 36 -14.53 -10.15 9.08
N ARG A 37 -13.56 -10.71 9.81
CA ARG A 37 -13.78 -11.41 11.08
C ARG A 37 -13.66 -10.50 12.29
N GLU A 38 -12.72 -9.56 12.25
CA GLU A 38 -12.43 -8.72 13.41
C GLU A 38 -13.50 -7.65 13.61
N PRO A 39 -14.03 -7.45 14.83
CA PRO A 39 -15.18 -6.56 15.03
C PRO A 39 -14.82 -5.07 15.00
N SER A 40 -13.55 -4.73 15.24
CA SER A 40 -13.09 -3.35 15.35
C SER A 40 -11.79 -3.11 14.60
N LEU A 41 -11.49 -1.84 14.32
CA LEU A 41 -10.24 -1.44 13.69
C LEU A 41 -9.02 -1.70 14.59
N ASP A 42 -9.16 -1.56 15.92
CA ASP A 42 -8.09 -1.83 16.89
C ASP A 42 -7.69 -3.32 16.90
N LYS A 43 -8.65 -4.23 17.05
CA LYS A 43 -8.36 -5.67 17.00
C LYS A 43 -7.80 -6.08 15.64
N PHE A 44 -8.38 -5.56 14.57
CA PHE A 44 -7.89 -5.79 13.22
C PHE A 44 -6.45 -5.32 13.01
N GLY A 45 -6.07 -4.14 13.53
CA GLY A 45 -4.69 -3.65 13.46
C GLY A 45 -3.72 -4.59 14.18
N ARG A 46 -4.06 -5.06 15.38
CA ARG A 46 -3.25 -6.03 16.13
C ARG A 46 -3.13 -7.37 15.39
N SER A 47 -4.23 -7.85 14.81
CA SER A 47 -4.28 -9.12 14.07
C SER A 47 -3.60 -9.07 12.70
N THR A 48 -3.14 -7.89 12.23
CA THR A 48 -2.47 -7.73 10.93
C THR A 48 -1.05 -7.18 11.02
N LEU A 49 -0.44 -7.19 12.22
CA LEU A 49 0.92 -6.69 12.44
C LEU A 49 1.96 -7.43 11.60
N GLN A 50 1.82 -8.74 11.44
CA GLN A 50 2.74 -9.54 10.62
C GLN A 50 2.63 -9.16 9.14
N GLU A 51 1.41 -8.98 8.64
CA GLU A 51 1.16 -8.52 7.26
C GLU A 51 1.73 -7.12 7.03
N SER A 52 1.63 -6.24 8.04
CA SER A 52 2.21 -4.90 7.97
C SER A 52 3.73 -4.97 7.87
N ALA A 53 4.39 -5.77 8.72
CA ALA A 53 5.82 -5.97 8.66
C ALA A 53 6.27 -6.46 7.27
N VAL A 54 5.59 -7.47 6.71
CA VAL A 54 5.89 -8.00 5.37
C VAL A 54 5.81 -6.93 4.29
N LEU A 55 4.79 -6.06 4.30
CA LEU A 55 4.68 -5.01 3.29
C LEU A 55 5.66 -3.86 3.51
N LEU A 56 6.03 -3.56 4.75
CA LEU A 56 7.07 -2.58 5.05
C LEU A 56 8.45 -3.06 4.60
N ASP A 57 8.76 -4.34 4.75
CA ASP A 57 10.00 -4.96 4.26
C ASP A 57 10.09 -4.90 2.71
N LEU A 58 8.96 -5.06 2.02
CA LEU A 58 8.88 -4.85 0.56
C LEU A 58 8.97 -3.37 0.16
N SER A 59 8.70 -2.45 1.10
CA SER A 59 8.78 -0.99 0.88
C SER A 59 8.03 -0.56 -0.40
N THR A 60 8.66 0.23 -1.27
CA THR A 60 8.07 0.75 -2.51
C THR A 60 7.64 -0.34 -3.49
N GLN A 61 8.12 -1.59 -3.33
CA GLN A 61 7.68 -2.72 -4.14
C GLN A 61 6.25 -3.16 -3.77
N ALA A 62 5.74 -2.89 -2.57
CA ALA A 62 4.34 -3.21 -2.22
C ALA A 62 3.31 -2.28 -2.88
N VAL A 63 3.73 -1.13 -3.42
CA VAL A 63 2.85 -0.05 -3.87
C VAL A 63 1.91 -0.47 -5.00
N PRO A 64 2.35 -1.15 -6.09
CA PRO A 64 1.45 -1.57 -7.17
C PRO A 64 0.31 -2.48 -6.68
N GLY A 65 0.63 -3.47 -5.84
CA GLY A 65 -0.34 -4.39 -5.24
C GLY A 65 -1.34 -3.68 -4.32
N LEU A 66 -0.86 -2.77 -3.46
CA LEU A 66 -1.71 -1.93 -2.60
C LEU A 66 -2.67 -1.06 -3.43
N LEU A 67 -2.18 -0.43 -4.51
CA LEU A 67 -3.01 0.38 -5.41
C LEU A 67 -4.02 -0.46 -6.19
N LYS A 68 -3.68 -1.69 -6.58
CA LYS A 68 -4.61 -2.64 -7.21
C LYS A 68 -5.73 -3.02 -6.23
N HIS A 69 -5.39 -3.30 -4.99
CA HIS A 69 -6.36 -3.63 -3.95
C HIS A 69 -7.32 -2.48 -3.65
N LEU A 70 -6.86 -1.23 -3.61
CA LEU A 70 -7.71 -0.06 -3.44
C LEU A 70 -8.65 0.20 -4.64
N ARG A 71 -8.42 -0.40 -5.80
CA ARG A 71 -9.32 -0.29 -6.97
C ARG A 71 -10.43 -1.35 -6.96
N ALA A 72 -10.32 -2.40 -6.15
CA ALA A 72 -11.34 -3.44 -6.09
C ALA A 72 -12.62 -2.91 -5.45
N LYS A 73 -13.77 -3.27 -6.04
CA LYS A 73 -15.10 -2.75 -5.64
C LYS A 73 -15.63 -3.37 -4.34
N ARG A 74 -15.16 -4.56 -3.96
CA ARG A 74 -15.70 -5.37 -2.84
C ARG A 74 -14.68 -5.62 -1.73
N THR A 75 -13.91 -4.60 -1.42
CA THR A 75 -12.88 -4.61 -0.38
C THR A 75 -13.50 -4.18 0.95
N ASP A 76 -13.22 -4.90 2.04
CA ASP A 76 -13.71 -4.51 3.37
C ASP A 76 -13.16 -3.13 3.75
N TRP A 77 -13.95 -2.28 4.40
CA TRP A 77 -13.53 -0.91 4.69
C TRP A 77 -12.30 -0.86 5.63
N LYS A 78 -12.11 -1.84 6.52
CA LYS A 78 -10.93 -1.93 7.39
C LYS A 78 -9.69 -2.30 6.59
N ALA A 79 -9.81 -3.23 5.64
CA ALA A 79 -8.72 -3.55 4.71
C ALA A 79 -8.36 -2.36 3.81
N ARG A 80 -9.35 -1.57 3.37
CA ARG A 80 -9.09 -0.30 2.65
C ARG A 80 -8.38 0.73 3.53
N PHE A 81 -8.82 0.89 4.79
CA PHE A 81 -8.15 1.75 5.76
C PHE A 81 -6.68 1.33 5.90
N TRP A 82 -6.43 0.03 6.09
CA TRP A 82 -5.10 -0.55 6.23
C TRP A 82 -4.22 -0.33 5.01
N ALA A 83 -4.74 -0.56 3.80
CA ALA A 83 -3.96 -0.35 2.59
C ALA A 83 -3.61 1.12 2.38
N VAL A 84 -4.52 2.05 2.73
CA VAL A 84 -4.24 3.49 2.75
C VAL A 84 -3.17 3.83 3.80
N ASP A 85 -3.25 3.21 4.98
CA ASP A 85 -2.29 3.38 6.07
C ASP A 85 -0.88 2.93 5.66
N MET A 86 -0.76 1.74 5.06
CA MET A 86 0.51 1.23 4.55
C MET A 86 1.10 2.11 3.45
N LEU A 87 0.29 2.68 2.54
CA LEU A 87 0.80 3.60 1.53
C LEU A 87 1.40 4.88 2.13
N GLY A 88 0.84 5.36 3.24
CA GLY A 88 1.41 6.47 4.02
C GLY A 88 2.76 6.09 4.65
N TYR A 89 2.83 4.93 5.33
CA TYR A 89 4.08 4.44 5.91
C TYR A 89 5.16 4.07 4.90
N VAL A 90 4.80 3.63 3.70
CA VAL A 90 5.77 3.38 2.63
C VAL A 90 6.29 4.72 2.07
N GLY A 91 5.45 5.75 2.00
CA GLY A 91 5.88 7.10 1.63
C GLY A 91 6.08 7.32 0.13
N ASP A 92 5.66 6.39 -0.72
CA ASP A 92 5.88 6.47 -2.16
C ASP A 92 4.94 7.48 -2.83
N ALA A 93 5.54 8.49 -3.45
CA ALA A 93 4.90 9.54 -4.25
C ALA A 93 3.87 9.03 -5.27
N ARG A 94 4.07 7.84 -5.85
CA ARG A 94 3.17 7.23 -6.85
C ARG A 94 1.77 6.99 -6.30
N ALA A 95 1.61 6.86 -4.99
CA ALA A 95 0.32 6.65 -4.34
C ALA A 95 -0.56 7.92 -4.27
N ALA A 96 0.05 9.11 -4.37
CA ALA A 96 -0.61 10.37 -4.03
C ALA A 96 -1.87 10.65 -4.85
N GLY A 97 -1.87 10.32 -6.15
CA GLY A 97 -3.05 10.50 -7.00
C GLY A 97 -4.25 9.67 -6.53
N ARG A 98 -4.02 8.40 -6.21
CA ARG A 98 -5.08 7.50 -5.71
C ARG A 98 -5.60 7.95 -4.36
N LEU A 99 -4.70 8.34 -3.45
CA LEU A 99 -5.03 8.80 -2.10
C LEU A 99 -5.87 10.09 -2.12
N ARG A 100 -5.56 11.06 -2.99
CA ARG A 100 -6.40 12.25 -3.19
C ARG A 100 -7.82 11.87 -3.62
N GLY A 101 -7.95 10.93 -4.55
CA GLY A 101 -9.26 10.42 -4.97
C GLY A 101 -10.04 9.76 -3.82
N ILE A 102 -9.38 9.06 -2.89
CA ILE A 102 -10.02 8.47 -1.71
C ILE A 102 -10.43 9.56 -0.72
N ALA A 103 -9.54 10.51 -0.42
CA ALA A 103 -9.78 11.59 0.52
C ALA A 103 -11.02 12.44 0.15
N SER A 104 -11.26 12.65 -1.14
CA SER A 104 -12.38 13.45 -1.66
C SER A 104 -13.65 12.66 -1.98
N ASN A 105 -13.63 11.33 -1.91
CA ASN A 105 -14.79 10.50 -2.28
C ASN A 105 -15.85 10.48 -1.16
N ARG A 106 -16.97 11.19 -1.34
CA ARG A 106 -18.06 11.24 -0.34
C ARG A 106 -18.71 9.88 -0.04
N GLY A 107 -18.67 8.93 -0.97
CA GLY A 107 -19.17 7.56 -0.78
C GLY A 107 -18.19 6.63 -0.04
N GLU A 108 -16.96 7.09 0.23
CA GLU A 108 -16.00 6.35 1.04
C GLU A 108 -16.31 6.50 2.53
N LYS A 109 -15.97 5.48 3.33
CA LYS A 109 -16.10 5.59 4.79
C LYS A 109 -15.24 6.73 5.35
N ALA A 110 -15.80 7.55 6.24
CA ALA A 110 -15.13 8.73 6.80
C ALA A 110 -13.73 8.45 7.35
N LEU A 111 -13.56 7.36 8.11
CA LEU A 111 -12.26 6.95 8.65
C LEU A 111 -11.20 6.70 7.57
N VAL A 112 -11.58 6.10 6.44
CA VAL A 112 -10.67 5.82 5.31
C VAL A 112 -10.27 7.13 4.62
N ARG A 113 -11.20 8.08 4.48
CA ARG A 113 -10.91 9.42 3.92
C ARG A 113 -9.93 10.19 4.80
N GLU A 114 -10.17 10.21 6.12
CA GLU A 114 -9.29 10.90 7.07
C GLU A 114 -7.91 10.24 7.14
N ARG A 115 -7.83 8.91 7.02
CA ARG A 115 -6.53 8.24 6.91
C ARG A 115 -5.81 8.60 5.62
N ALA A 116 -6.52 8.70 4.49
CA ALA A 116 -5.93 9.10 3.21
C ALA A 116 -5.35 10.51 3.23
N LYS A 117 -6.00 11.46 3.90
CA LYS A 117 -5.44 12.81 4.13
C LYS A 117 -4.15 12.76 4.94
N ARG A 118 -4.13 11.96 6.01
CA ARG A 118 -2.91 11.74 6.82
C ARG A 118 -1.79 11.09 6.01
N ALA A 119 -2.11 10.07 5.21
CA ALA A 119 -1.13 9.38 4.37
C ALA A 119 -0.54 10.30 3.31
N LEU A 120 -1.34 11.22 2.74
CA LEU A 120 -0.85 12.27 1.85
C LEU A 120 0.14 13.21 2.55
N LYS A 121 -0.14 13.59 3.80
CA LYS A 121 0.78 14.39 4.62
C LYS A 121 2.09 13.62 4.87
N GLU A 122 2.01 12.36 5.30
CA GLU A 122 3.18 11.50 5.53
C GLU A 122 4.05 11.34 4.27
N ILE A 123 3.43 11.18 3.09
CA ILE A 123 4.15 11.13 1.81
C ILE A 123 4.80 12.47 1.48
N ALA A 124 4.17 13.60 1.82
CA ALA A 124 4.72 14.93 1.57
C ALA A 124 5.89 15.23 2.52
N ASP A 125 5.77 14.87 3.80
CA ASP A 125 6.79 15.12 4.84
C ASP A 125 8.08 14.28 4.62
N ARG A 126 8.05 13.27 3.73
CA ARG A 126 9.19 12.41 3.38
C ARG A 126 9.94 12.83 2.11
N ARG A 127 9.46 13.86 1.41
CA ARG A 127 10.13 14.43 0.23
C ARG A 127 11.07 15.56 0.63
#